data_AF-A0A816ISP5-F1
#
_entry.id   AF-A0A816ISP5-F1
#
_cell.length_a   1.000
_cell.length_b   1.000
_cell.length_c   1.000
_cell.angle_alpha   90.00
_cell.angle_beta   90.00
_cell.angle_gamma   90.00
#
_symmetry.space_group_name_H-M   'P 1'
#
loop_
_entity.id
_entity.type
_entity.pdbx_description
1 polymer ?
#
loop_
_entity_poly.entity_id
_entity_poly.type
_entity_poly.pdbx_seq_one_letter_code
_entity_poly.pdbx_strand_id
1 'polypeptide(L)'
;MAKEVYGQAFQTSTDKDLYRHRAILTPTNDEVDKINDYMLSQLPGEEKVYLSSDSIIPSDVDIEENVVYPVEFLNSVKVAGLPRHCLKLKVGAPIMCLRNMDVADGLCNGTRLIVTQLLPHVIEGRIITGNKIA
;
A
#
# COMPACT_ATOMS: atom_id res chain seq x y z
N MET A 1 10.40 6.53 -16.94
CA MET A 1 9.19 6.82 -16.13
C MET A 1 9.48 7.26 -14.69
N ALA A 2 9.85 6.38 -13.75
CA ALA A 2 10.10 6.77 -12.35
C ALA A 2 11.12 7.90 -12.18
N LYS A 3 12.27 7.78 -12.86
CA LYS A 3 13.34 8.81 -12.86
C LYS A 3 12.93 10.12 -13.56
N GLU A 4 12.02 10.07 -14.52
CA GLU A 4 11.53 11.28 -15.19
C GLU A 4 10.60 12.08 -14.28
N VAL A 5 9.72 11.38 -13.56
CA VAL A 5 8.73 12.02 -12.67
C VAL A 5 9.38 12.47 -11.36
N TYR A 6 10.18 11.62 -10.71
CA TYR A 6 10.73 11.89 -9.38
C TYR A 6 12.22 12.25 -9.37
N GLY A 7 12.89 12.29 -10.52
CA GLY A 7 14.33 12.50 -10.61
C GLY A 7 15.14 11.32 -10.09
N GLN A 8 16.43 11.52 -9.80
CA GLN A 8 17.23 10.55 -9.03
C GLN A 8 17.04 10.70 -7.52
N ALA A 9 16.46 11.83 -7.10
CA ALA A 9 16.33 12.20 -5.70
C ALA A 9 15.40 11.25 -4.91
N PHE A 10 14.45 10.54 -5.54
CA PHE A 10 13.55 9.64 -4.79
C PHE A 10 14.26 8.53 -3.99
N GLN A 11 15.51 8.23 -4.31
CA GLN A 11 16.32 7.22 -3.63
C GLN A 11 17.01 7.75 -2.36
N THR A 12 17.21 9.07 -2.27
CA THR A 12 18.08 9.68 -1.23
C THR A 12 17.48 10.93 -0.60
N SER A 13 16.36 11.41 -1.14
CA SER A 13 15.78 12.70 -0.77
C SER A 13 15.15 12.62 0.61
N THR A 14 15.53 13.57 1.45
CA THR A 14 14.85 13.91 2.69
C THR A 14 13.68 14.88 2.45
N ASP A 15 13.49 15.33 1.20
CA ASP A 15 12.38 16.20 0.82
C ASP A 15 11.05 15.46 0.96
N LYS A 16 10.37 15.85 2.03
CA LYS A 16 9.06 15.39 2.46
C LYS A 16 7.94 15.69 1.46
N ASP A 17 8.17 16.56 0.48
CA ASP A 17 7.17 16.99 -0.52
C ASP A 17 7.44 16.45 -1.93
N LEU A 18 8.49 15.64 -2.16
CA LEU A 18 8.78 15.06 -3.48
C LEU A 18 7.58 14.33 -4.10
N TYR A 19 6.86 13.56 -3.29
CA TYR A 19 5.70 12.78 -3.70
C TYR A 19 4.38 13.56 -3.64
N ARG A 20 4.37 14.77 -3.06
CA ARG A 20 3.14 15.52 -2.78
C ARG A 20 2.41 15.94 -4.05
N HIS A 21 3.13 16.42 -5.07
CA HIS A 21 2.53 16.98 -6.28
C HIS A 21 2.73 16.10 -7.52
N ARG A 22 3.17 14.85 -7.33
CA ARG A 22 3.58 13.96 -8.43
C ARG A 22 2.93 12.60 -8.27
N ALA A 23 2.55 12.01 -9.40
CA ALA A 23 2.00 10.66 -9.50
C ALA A 23 2.38 10.06 -10.84
N ILE A 24 2.42 8.73 -10.92
CA ILE A 24 2.55 7.99 -12.17
C ILE A 24 1.22 7.26 -12.37
N LEU A 25 0.63 7.45 -13.55
CA LEU A 25 -0.60 6.77 -13.95
C LEU A 25 -0.26 5.81 -15.09
N THR A 26 -0.74 4.58 -14.99
CA THR A 26 -0.62 3.56 -16.04
C THR A 26 -2.01 3.01 -16.40
N PRO A 27 -2.19 2.48 -17.62
CA PRO A 27 -3.47 1.90 -18.03
C PRO A 27 -3.89 0.66 -17.24
N THR A 28 -2.92 -0.12 -16.71
CA THR A 28 -3.19 -1.40 -16.02
C THR A 28 -2.58 -1.47 -14.62
N ASN A 29 -3.23 -2.23 -13.73
CA ASN A 29 -2.72 -2.49 -12.38
C ASN A 29 -1.42 -3.30 -12.38
N ASP A 30 -1.24 -4.21 -13.34
CA ASP A 30 0.00 -4.98 -13.46
C ASP A 30 1.22 -4.10 -13.77
N GLU A 31 1.03 -3.00 -14.51
CA GLU A 31 2.09 -2.00 -14.72
C GLU A 31 2.32 -1.14 -13.48
N VAL A 32 1.24 -0.76 -12.77
CA VAL A 32 1.35 -0.07 -11.46
C VAL A 32 2.22 -0.90 -10.51
N ASP A 33 2.01 -2.21 -10.47
CA ASP A 33 2.75 -3.12 -9.60
C ASP A 33 4.23 -3.15 -9.91
N LYS A 34 4.58 -3.33 -11.19
CA LYS A 34 5.98 -3.34 -11.63
C LYS A 34 6.69 -2.03 -11.27
N ILE A 35 6.01 -0.89 -11.42
CA ILE A 35 6.56 0.42 -11.10
C ILE A 35 6.70 0.60 -9.59
N ASN A 36 5.68 0.22 -8.81
CA ASN A 36 5.71 0.31 -7.35
C ASN A 36 6.79 -0.59 -6.75
N ASP A 37 6.91 -1.83 -7.21
CA ASP A 37 7.94 -2.77 -6.78
C ASP A 37 9.34 -2.26 -7.14
N TYR A 38 9.52 -1.73 -8.35
CA TYR A 38 10.76 -1.09 -8.75
C TYR A 38 11.09 0.08 -7.82
N MET A 39 10.17 1.02 -7.63
CA MET A 39 10.36 2.19 -6.76
C MET A 39 10.74 1.78 -5.34
N LEU A 40 10.04 0.80 -4.76
CA LEU A 40 10.30 0.29 -3.41
C LEU A 40 11.68 -0.39 -3.32
N SER A 41 12.08 -1.15 -4.34
CA SER A 41 13.39 -1.82 -4.38
C SER A 41 14.55 -0.83 -4.32
N GLN A 42 14.36 0.36 -4.87
CA GLN A 42 15.36 1.42 -4.94
C GLN A 42 15.43 2.27 -3.67
N LEU A 43 14.44 2.19 -2.78
CA LEU A 43 14.48 2.90 -1.50
C LEU A 43 15.50 2.25 -0.55
N PRO A 44 16.30 3.04 0.17
CA PRO A 44 17.21 2.54 1.18
C PRO A 44 16.43 2.02 2.40
N GLY A 45 17.12 1.29 3.26
CA GLY A 45 16.54 0.73 4.48
C GLY A 45 15.96 -0.68 4.32
N GLU A 46 15.58 -1.24 5.46
CA GLU A 46 15.08 -2.60 5.57
C GLU A 46 13.66 -2.73 5.03
N GLU A 47 13.41 -3.76 4.22
CA GLU A 47 12.08 -4.13 3.78
C GLU A 47 11.35 -4.87 4.92
N LYS A 48 10.17 -4.37 5.28
CA LYS A 48 9.25 -5.08 6.16
C LYS A 48 8.11 -5.68 5.36
N VAL A 49 7.83 -6.95 5.64
CA VAL A 49 6.75 -7.71 5.01
C VAL A 49 5.62 -7.90 6.02
N TYR A 50 4.41 -7.47 5.65
CA TYR A 50 3.18 -7.80 6.37
C TYR A 50 2.38 -8.81 5.55
N LEU A 51 1.99 -9.91 6.19
CA LEU A 51 1.18 -10.96 5.58
C LEU A 51 -0.28 -10.80 6.03
N SER A 52 -1.24 -10.96 5.11
CA SER A 52 -2.66 -11.05 5.49
C SER A 52 -2.91 -12.35 6.27
N SER A 53 -3.98 -12.33 7.07
CA SER A 53 -4.47 -13.47 7.83
C SER A 53 -5.89 -13.77 7.35
N ASP A 54 -5.97 -14.43 6.20
CA ASP A 54 -7.23 -14.70 5.51
C ASP A 54 -7.82 -16.04 5.94
N SER A 55 -9.13 -16.08 6.15
CA SER A 55 -9.88 -17.29 6.49
C SER A 55 -11.31 -17.19 5.95
N ILE A 56 -11.95 -18.34 5.78
CA ILE A 56 -13.34 -18.44 5.30
C ILE A 56 -14.25 -18.67 6.50
N ILE A 57 -15.38 -17.97 6.52
CA ILE A 57 -16.44 -18.22 7.49
C ILE A 57 -17.37 -19.29 6.90
N PRO A 58 -17.53 -20.47 7.53
CA PRO A 58 -18.31 -21.58 6.95
C PRO A 58 -19.83 -21.36 6.87
N SER A 59 -20.37 -20.28 7.43
CA SER A 59 -21.81 -20.13 7.70
C SER A 59 -22.66 -19.56 6.56
N ASP A 60 -22.05 -19.09 5.47
CA ASP A 60 -22.76 -18.38 4.38
C ASP A 60 -23.08 -19.27 3.16
N VAL A 61 -22.93 -20.59 3.28
CA VAL A 61 -23.20 -21.54 2.20
C VAL A 61 -24.17 -22.62 2.67
N ASP A 62 -25.43 -22.53 2.23
CA ASP A 62 -26.39 -23.64 2.12
C ASP A 62 -25.91 -24.65 1.05
N ILE A 63 -24.66 -25.09 1.15
CA ILE A 63 -24.05 -26.00 0.20
C ILE A 63 -23.51 -27.16 1.02
N GLU A 64 -24.01 -28.36 0.73
CA GLU A 64 -23.63 -29.65 1.32
C GLU A 64 -22.14 -30.02 1.07
N GLU A 65 -21.34 -29.09 0.54
CA GLU A 65 -19.91 -29.24 0.31
C GLU A 65 -19.15 -28.14 1.07
N ASN A 66 -18.55 -28.52 2.20
CA ASN A 66 -17.48 -27.77 2.87
C ASN A 66 -16.29 -27.63 1.90
N VAL A 67 -16.37 -26.73 0.93
CA VAL A 67 -15.25 -26.39 0.05
C VAL A 67 -14.27 -25.56 0.88
N VAL A 68 -13.40 -26.26 1.61
CA VAL A 68 -12.24 -25.67 2.27
C VAL A 68 -11.27 -25.26 1.16
N TYR A 69 -11.32 -23.99 0.74
CA TYR A 69 -10.31 -23.50 -0.20
C TYR A 69 -8.93 -23.57 0.46
N PRO A 70 -7.90 -24.02 -0.28
CA PRO A 70 -6.54 -24.03 0.24
C PRO A 70 -6.07 -22.60 0.54
N VAL A 71 -5.22 -22.46 1.56
CA VAL A 71 -4.69 -21.14 1.97
C VAL A 71 -3.89 -20.49 0.85
N GLU A 72 -3.25 -21.28 -0.01
CA GLU A 72 -2.53 -20.84 -1.20
C GLU A 72 -3.46 -20.15 -2.20
N PHE A 73 -4.70 -20.64 -2.33
CA PHE A 73 -5.71 -19.98 -3.16
C PHE A 73 -6.09 -18.63 -2.55
N LEU A 74 -6.39 -18.58 -1.25
CA LEU A 74 -6.74 -17.35 -0.56
C LEU A 74 -5.63 -16.29 -0.68
N ASN A 75 -4.38 -16.69 -0.47
CA ASN A 75 -3.21 -15.82 -0.60
C ASN A 75 -2.97 -15.31 -2.03
N SER A 76 -3.55 -15.99 -3.04
CA SER A 76 -3.46 -15.58 -4.45
C SER A 76 -4.58 -14.62 -4.88
N VAL A 77 -5.66 -14.49 -4.10
CA VAL A 77 -6.82 -13.67 -4.47
C VAL A 77 -6.42 -12.19 -4.49
N LYS A 78 -6.72 -11.53 -5.62
CA LYS A 78 -6.56 -10.08 -5.80
C LYS A 78 -7.93 -9.43 -5.91
N VAL A 79 -8.37 -8.75 -4.86
CA VAL A 79 -9.65 -8.02 -4.84
C VAL A 79 -9.39 -6.52 -4.93
N ALA A 80 -10.17 -5.83 -5.75
CA ALA A 80 -10.14 -4.37 -5.80
C ALA A 80 -10.46 -3.76 -4.42
N GLY A 81 -9.66 -2.80 -3.98
CA GLY A 81 -9.85 -2.13 -2.68
C GLY A 81 -9.28 -2.88 -1.47
N LEU A 82 -8.63 -4.04 -1.66
CA LEU A 82 -7.86 -4.72 -0.62
C LEU A 82 -6.36 -4.71 -0.95
N PRO A 83 -5.48 -4.60 0.05
CA PRO A 83 -4.06 -4.90 -0.11
C PRO A 83 -3.86 -6.35 -0.56
N ARG A 84 -2.72 -6.63 -1.19
CA ARG A 84 -2.29 -8.01 -1.45
C ARG A 84 -1.98 -8.73 -0.14
N HIS A 85 -2.04 -10.06 -0.18
CA HIS A 85 -1.58 -10.92 0.91
C HIS A 85 -0.18 -10.54 1.40
N CYS A 86 0.76 -10.30 0.49
CA CYS A 86 2.11 -9.86 0.82
C CYS A 86 2.24 -8.35 0.59
N LEU A 87 2.28 -7.57 1.67
CA LEU A 87 2.50 -6.14 1.65
C LEU A 87 3.94 -5.82 2.08
N LYS A 88 4.76 -5.43 1.11
CA LYS A 88 6.15 -5.01 1.33
C LYS A 88 6.24 -3.50 1.49
N LEU A 89 6.95 -3.03 2.51
CA LEU A 89 7.12 -1.61 2.80
C LEU A 89 8.54 -1.29 3.26
N LYS A 90 8.95 -0.03 3.06
CA LYS A 90 10.18 0.55 3.58
C LYS A 90 9.89 1.93 4.16
N VAL A 91 10.70 2.37 5.13
CA VAL A 91 10.64 3.76 5.60
C VAL A 91 10.95 4.70 4.43
N GLY A 92 10.19 5.77 4.31
CA GLY A 92 10.26 6.72 3.19
C GLY A 92 9.37 6.36 2.00
N ALA A 93 8.77 5.16 1.97
CA ALA A 93 7.87 4.78 0.89
C ALA A 93 6.56 5.60 0.93
N PRO A 94 6.11 6.16 -0.21
CA PRO A 94 4.77 6.72 -0.31
C PRO A 94 3.73 5.58 -0.34
N ILE A 95 2.69 5.69 0.48
CA ILE A 95 1.56 4.76 0.55
C ILE A 95 0.24 5.51 0.42
N MET A 96 -0.83 4.79 0.10
CA MET A 96 -2.18 5.32 0.02
C MET A 96 -3.10 4.51 0.92
N CYS A 97 -3.95 5.19 1.70
CA CYS A 97 -4.97 4.56 2.50
C CYS A 97 -6.11 4.06 1.59
N LEU A 98 -6.57 2.83 1.82
CA LEU A 98 -7.64 2.20 1.01
C LEU A 98 -9.01 2.18 1.70
N ARG A 99 -9.09 2.62 2.96
CA ARG A 99 -10.33 2.59 3.76
C ARG A 99 -10.49 3.89 4.55
N ASN A 100 -11.72 4.13 5.00
CA ASN A 100 -12.03 5.21 5.92
C ASN A 100 -11.76 4.74 7.34
N MET A 101 -10.65 5.18 7.94
CA MET A 101 -10.29 4.84 9.32
C MET A 101 -10.60 6.00 10.27
N ASP A 102 -10.19 7.20 9.88
CA ASP A 102 -10.49 8.42 10.63
C ASP A 102 -10.72 9.57 9.65
N VAL A 103 -11.99 9.78 9.29
CA VAL A 103 -12.37 10.80 8.31
C VAL A 103 -12.17 12.22 8.87
N ALA A 104 -12.32 12.40 10.18
CA ALA A 104 -12.19 13.70 10.82
C ALA A 104 -10.74 14.20 10.75
N ASP A 105 -9.78 13.31 10.96
CA ASP A 105 -8.34 13.61 10.88
C ASP A 105 -7.75 13.39 9.48
N GLY A 106 -8.58 13.12 8.47
CA GLY A 106 -8.19 13.03 7.07
C GLY A 106 -7.53 11.70 6.68
N LEU A 107 -7.61 10.66 7.52
CA LEU A 107 -7.17 9.30 7.21
C LEU A 107 -8.33 8.51 6.57
N CYS A 108 -8.60 8.85 5.31
CA CYS A 108 -9.66 8.26 4.50
C CYS A 108 -9.10 7.62 3.22
N ASN A 109 -9.97 6.93 2.49
CA ASN A 109 -9.59 6.32 1.22
C ASN A 109 -9.01 7.37 0.24
N GLY A 110 -7.84 7.08 -0.33
CA GLY A 110 -7.11 8.00 -1.21
C GLY A 110 -6.08 8.89 -0.51
N THR A 111 -6.10 8.99 0.83
CA THR A 111 -5.10 9.76 1.56
C THR A 111 -3.72 9.17 1.35
N ARG A 112 -2.78 9.97 0.80
CA ARG A 112 -1.38 9.57 0.65
C ARG A 112 -0.57 9.95 1.87
N LEU A 113 0.29 9.03 2.30
CA LEU A 113 1.22 9.19 3.41
C LEU A 113 2.64 8.81 2.97
N ILE A 114 3.64 9.27 3.72
CA ILE A 114 5.00 8.73 3.66
C ILE A 114 5.25 7.93 4.92
N VAL A 115 5.69 6.68 4.79
CA VAL A 115 6.03 5.80 5.91
C VAL A 115 7.19 6.42 6.70
N THR A 116 6.99 6.62 8.00
CA THR A 116 8.02 7.12 8.93
C THR A 116 8.55 6.01 9.83
N GLN A 117 7.74 4.98 10.11
CA GLN A 117 8.12 3.86 10.98
C GLN A 117 7.32 2.59 10.67
N LEU A 118 7.93 1.44 10.93
CA LEU A 118 7.39 0.11 10.59
C LEU A 118 7.50 -0.85 11.77
N LEU A 119 6.45 -0.91 12.59
CA LEU A 119 6.34 -1.75 13.79
C LEU A 119 5.64 -3.09 13.46
N PRO A 120 5.66 -4.11 14.33
CA PRO A 120 5.07 -5.43 14.01
C PRO A 120 3.62 -5.39 13.52
N HIS A 121 2.79 -4.49 14.07
CA HIS A 121 1.36 -4.37 13.73
C HIS A 121 0.93 -2.92 13.46
N VAL A 122 1.88 -2.00 13.31
CA VAL A 122 1.60 -0.58 13.12
C VAL A 122 2.49 -0.02 12.01
N ILE A 123 1.87 0.66 11.06
CA ILE A 123 2.55 1.46 10.04
C ILE A 123 2.36 2.91 10.43
N GLU A 124 3.44 3.58 10.82
CA GLU A 124 3.41 5.00 11.07
C GLU A 124 3.68 5.74 9.77
N GLY A 125 2.87 6.75 9.48
CA GLY A 125 3.03 7.57 8.29
C GLY A 125 2.62 9.01 8.51
N ARG A 126 3.29 9.91 7.80
CA ARG A 126 2.94 11.33 7.75
C ARG A 126 2.09 11.60 6.53
N ILE A 127 0.91 12.18 6.72
CA ILE A 127 0.03 12.61 5.62
C ILE A 127 0.75 13.63 4.73
N ILE A 128 0.68 13.41 3.42
CA ILE A 128 1.21 14.30 2.39
C ILE A 128 0.13 14.79 1.42
N THR A 129 -1.11 14.34 1.59
CA THR A 129 -2.26 14.81 0.80
C THR A 129 -3.02 15.88 1.55
N GLY A 130 -3.43 16.94 0.85
CA GLY A 130 -4.19 18.05 1.43
C GLY A 130 -3.31 19.14 2.04
N ASN A 131 -3.74 20.38 1.87
CA ASN A 131 -3.40 21.43 2.84
C ASN A 131 -4.35 21.21 4.01
N LYS A 132 -3.90 21.35 5.26
CA LYS A 132 -4.84 21.47 6.39
C LYS A 132 -5.85 22.56 5.99
N ILE A 133 -7.08 22.17 5.69
CA ILE A 133 -8.17 23.14 5.68
C ILE A 133 -8.42 23.36 7.16
N ALA A 134 -7.98 24.53 7.63
CA ALA A 134 -8.23 25.01 8.98
C ALA A 134 -9.74 25.21 9.19
#